data_AF-A0A1G8TV49-F1
#
_entry.id   AF-A0A1G8TV49-F1
#
_cell.length_a   1.000
_cell.length_b   1.000
_cell.length_c   1.000
_cell.angle_alpha   90.00
_cell.angle_beta   90.00
_cell.angle_gamma   90.00
#
_symmetry.space_group_name_H-M   'P 1'
#
loop_
_entity.id
_entity.type
_entity.pdbx_description
1 polymer ?
#
loop_
_entity_poly.entity_id
_entity_poly.type
_entity_poly.pdbx_seq_one_letter_code
_entity_poly.pdbx_strand_id
1 'polypeptide(L)'
;MTAPSLRRRLLIGLLPSLAALWLLGTGYILARSWDELEEAYVDQLDQLAYSLAQMLDETVGDAAQAVDSVAERRDRNYFVLVTSDSRVVMRSARAPADLTAMPDSGDHPLYYLASATTPEGRLTVIAGLEKAEVRQLTTDIVTGVALSMALGLVAMLAVLLLTIRRALAPLDALRGELEARQPDALDPMPVARLPAELAPVAAALNRLLDLSRLVPDFN
;
A
#
# COMPACT_ATOMS: atom_id res chain seq x y z
N MET A 1 34.42 22.07 19.59
CA MET A 1 33.46 20.97 19.38
C MET A 1 32.07 21.59 19.29
N THR A 2 31.46 21.63 18.12
CA THR A 2 30.15 22.27 17.91
C THR A 2 29.04 21.41 18.51
N ALA A 3 28.27 21.96 19.47
CA ALA A 3 27.16 21.25 20.09
C ALA A 3 26.13 20.80 19.03
N PRO A 4 25.62 19.55 19.09
CA PRO A 4 24.71 19.03 18.08
C PRO A 4 23.39 19.81 18.10
N SER A 5 22.98 20.36 16.95
CA SER A 5 21.75 21.14 16.84
C SER A 5 20.52 20.29 17.17
N LEU A 6 19.59 20.83 17.96
CA LEU A 6 18.31 20.18 18.29
C LEU A 6 17.55 19.75 17.02
N ARG A 7 17.69 20.55 15.95
CA ARG A 7 17.25 20.29 14.57
C ARG A 7 17.68 18.92 14.06
N ARG A 8 18.99 18.64 14.15
CA ARG A 8 19.58 17.39 13.64
C ARG A 8 19.14 16.21 14.49
N ARG A 9 18.98 16.38 15.81
CA ARG A 9 18.53 15.32 16.71
C ARG A 9 17.06 14.94 16.48
N LEU A 10 16.19 15.93 16.28
CA LEU A 10 14.78 15.68 15.93
C LEU A 10 14.64 15.08 14.53
N LEU A 11 15.41 15.56 13.54
CA LEU A 11 15.41 15.00 12.19
C LEU A 11 15.90 13.54 12.17
N ILE A 12 17.00 13.24 12.85
CA ILE A 12 17.58 11.88 12.87
C ILE A 12 16.73 10.91 13.71
N GLY A 13 15.92 11.39 14.66
CA GLY A 13 14.98 10.55 15.39
C GLY A 13 13.67 10.34 14.63
N LEU A 14 12.99 11.43 14.26
CA LEU A 14 11.60 11.39 13.81
C LEU A 14 11.44 10.86 12.37
N LEU A 15 12.33 11.28 11.44
CA LEU A 15 12.26 10.84 10.04
C LEU A 15 12.38 9.32 9.89
N PRO A 16 13.43 8.66 10.44
CA PRO A 16 13.57 7.23 10.27
C PRO A 16 12.50 6.46 11.05
N SER A 17 12.06 6.93 12.22
CA SER A 17 10.96 6.27 12.94
C SER A 17 9.65 6.33 12.15
N LEU A 18 9.32 7.48 11.55
CA LEU A 18 8.12 7.61 10.72
C LEU A 18 8.23 6.83 9.41
N ALA A 19 9.40 6.87 8.75
CA ALA A 19 9.66 6.08 7.56
C ALA A 19 9.59 4.59 7.86
N ALA A 20 10.14 4.14 8.99
CA ALA A 20 10.06 2.75 9.43
C ALA A 20 8.61 2.32 9.70
N LEU A 21 7.83 3.14 10.41
CA LEU A 21 6.41 2.86 10.64
C LEU A 21 5.63 2.76 9.32
N TRP A 22 5.89 3.68 8.39
CA TRP A 22 5.26 3.69 7.08
C TRP A 22 5.64 2.47 6.25
N LEU A 23 6.92 2.07 6.26
CA LEU A 23 7.42 0.87 5.58
C LEU A 23 6.86 -0.42 6.20
N LEU A 24 6.73 -0.48 7.52
CA LEU A 24 6.10 -1.60 8.22
C LEU A 24 4.64 -1.75 7.81
N GLY A 25 3.86 -0.67 7.83
CA GLY A 25 2.46 -0.70 7.42
C GLY A 25 2.29 -1.08 5.94
N THR A 26 3.06 -0.45 5.06
CA THR A 26 3.01 -0.73 3.62
C THR A 26 3.47 -2.17 3.32
N GLY A 27 4.55 -2.62 3.93
CA GLY A 27 5.05 -3.98 3.78
C GLY A 27 4.05 -5.02 4.25
N TYR A 28 3.37 -4.77 5.38
CA TYR A 28 2.30 -5.63 5.88
C TYR A 28 1.12 -5.71 4.89
N ILE A 29 0.66 -4.57 4.37
CA ILE A 29 -0.44 -4.53 3.39
C ILE A 29 -0.04 -5.29 2.12
N LEU A 30 1.13 -4.99 1.55
CA LEU A 30 1.59 -5.64 0.33
C LEU A 30 1.76 -7.15 0.51
N ALA A 31 2.29 -7.61 1.64
CA ALA A 31 2.43 -9.04 1.92
C ALA A 31 1.08 -9.74 1.98
N ARG A 32 0.10 -9.16 2.69
CA ARG A 32 -1.25 -9.72 2.79
C ARG A 32 -2.00 -9.70 1.45
N SER A 33 -1.77 -8.67 0.62
CA SER A 33 -2.48 -8.53 -0.65
C SER A 33 -2.18 -9.64 -1.66
N TRP A 34 -1.03 -10.32 -1.58
CA TRP A 34 -0.73 -11.44 -2.47
C TRP A 34 -1.68 -12.60 -2.27
N ASP A 35 -1.81 -13.06 -1.03
CA ASP A 35 -2.66 -14.21 -0.67
C ASP A 35 -4.14 -13.86 -0.93
N GLU A 36 -4.57 -12.66 -0.55
CA GLU A 36 -5.96 -12.21 -0.74
C GLU A 36 -6.33 -12.10 -2.23
N LEU A 37 -5.40 -11.69 -3.10
CA LEU A 37 -5.65 -11.64 -4.54
C LEU A 37 -5.79 -13.04 -5.13
N GLU A 38 -4.95 -13.98 -4.70
CA GLU A 38 -5.02 -15.38 -5.12
C GLU A 38 -6.34 -16.03 -4.69
N GLU A 39 -6.74 -15.87 -3.43
CA GLU A 39 -8.02 -16.34 -2.90
C GLU A 39 -9.20 -15.74 -3.69
N ALA A 40 -9.17 -14.43 -3.99
CA ALA A 40 -10.21 -13.78 -4.76
C ALA A 40 -10.36 -14.35 -6.18
N TYR A 41 -9.27 -14.80 -6.83
CA TYR A 41 -9.35 -15.48 -8.12
C TYR A 41 -10.01 -16.85 -8.01
N VAL A 42 -9.73 -17.60 -6.93
CA VAL A 42 -10.37 -18.91 -6.69
C VAL A 42 -11.86 -18.74 -6.43
N ASP A 43 -12.24 -17.79 -5.58
CA ASP A 43 -13.65 -17.49 -5.29
C ASP A 43 -14.41 -17.09 -6.56
N GLN A 44 -13.77 -16.33 -7.45
CA GLN A 44 -14.35 -15.99 -8.74
C GLN A 44 -14.53 -17.22 -9.64
N LEU A 45 -13.58 -18.17 -9.64
CA LEU A 45 -13.70 -19.42 -10.38
C LEU A 45 -14.86 -20.28 -9.85
N ASP A 46 -15.04 -20.36 -8.53
CA ASP A 46 -16.18 -21.04 -7.92
C ASP A 46 -17.50 -20.43 -8.38
N GLN A 47 -17.65 -19.11 -8.29
CA GLN A 47 -18.85 -18.42 -8.76
C GLN A 47 -19.12 -18.66 -10.24
N LEU A 48 -18.09 -18.64 -11.08
CA LEU A 48 -18.22 -18.95 -12.50
C LEU A 48 -18.67 -20.39 -12.71
N ALA A 49 -18.05 -21.36 -12.05
CA ALA A 49 -18.45 -22.77 -12.13
C ALA A 49 -19.92 -22.97 -11.70
N TYR A 50 -20.32 -22.38 -10.57
CA TYR A 50 -21.71 -22.45 -10.08
C TYR A 50 -22.70 -21.80 -11.05
N SER A 51 -22.40 -20.60 -11.56
CA SER A 51 -23.28 -19.92 -12.50
C SER A 51 -23.45 -20.69 -13.81
N LEU A 52 -22.37 -21.31 -14.32
CA LEU A 52 -22.40 -22.17 -15.49
C LEU A 52 -23.19 -23.45 -15.23
N ALA A 53 -22.98 -24.10 -14.09
CA ALA A 53 -23.75 -25.29 -13.71
C ALA A 53 -25.25 -24.96 -13.64
N GLN A 54 -25.62 -23.82 -13.08
CA GLN A 54 -27.02 -23.40 -12.99
C GLN A 54 -27.63 -23.07 -14.36
N MET A 55 -26.91 -22.33 -15.21
CA MET A 55 -27.38 -22.04 -16.58
C MET A 55 -27.56 -23.31 -17.41
N LEU A 56 -26.67 -24.29 -17.25
CA LEU A 56 -26.73 -25.56 -17.97
C LEU A 56 -27.87 -26.46 -17.48
N ASP A 57 -28.26 -26.35 -16.21
CA ASP A 57 -29.41 -27.08 -15.67
C ASP A 57 -30.74 -26.53 -16.19
N GLU A 58 -30.84 -25.21 -16.41
CA GLU A 58 -32.05 -24.57 -16.95
C GLU A 58 -32.22 -24.78 -18.48
N THR A 59 -31.13 -25.02 -19.21
CA THR A 59 -31.12 -25.04 -20.69
C THR A 59 -30.88 -26.43 -21.31
N VAL A 60 -31.17 -27.50 -20.56
CA VAL A 60 -30.88 -28.90 -20.95
C VAL A 60 -31.50 -29.23 -22.32
N GLY A 61 -30.66 -29.13 -23.34
CA GLY A 61 -31.00 -29.19 -24.75
C GLY A 61 -30.04 -28.40 -25.63
N ASP A 62 -29.47 -27.30 -25.10
CA ASP A 62 -28.62 -26.36 -25.85
C ASP A 62 -27.28 -26.04 -25.16
N ALA A 63 -26.87 -26.92 -24.23
CA ALA A 63 -25.62 -26.83 -23.48
C ALA A 63 -24.39 -26.65 -24.37
N ALA A 64 -24.39 -27.25 -25.57
CA ALA A 64 -23.32 -27.08 -26.55
C ALA A 64 -23.23 -25.62 -27.06
N GLN A 65 -24.37 -24.97 -27.29
CA GLN A 65 -24.45 -23.61 -27.85
C GLN A 65 -24.19 -22.53 -26.79
N ALA A 66 -24.68 -22.73 -25.56
CA ALA A 66 -24.36 -21.87 -24.41
C ALA A 66 -22.85 -21.89 -24.10
N VAL A 67 -22.21 -23.06 -24.21
CA VAL A 67 -20.78 -23.21 -23.91
C VAL A 67 -19.91 -22.77 -25.08
N ASP A 68 -20.34 -22.94 -26.34
CA ASP A 68 -19.61 -22.40 -27.50
C ASP A 68 -19.51 -20.88 -27.43
N SER A 69 -20.58 -20.20 -26.97
CA SER A 69 -20.56 -18.75 -26.75
C SER A 69 -19.59 -18.31 -25.64
N VAL A 70 -19.30 -19.20 -24.68
CA VAL A 70 -18.32 -18.99 -23.61
C VAL A 70 -16.90 -19.35 -24.09
N ALA A 71 -16.75 -20.38 -24.93
CA ALA A 71 -15.47 -20.82 -25.50
C ALA A 71 -14.93 -19.86 -26.57
N GLU A 72 -15.82 -19.18 -27.32
CA GLU A 72 -15.46 -18.16 -28.31
C GLU A 72 -15.05 -16.83 -27.66
N ARG A 73 -15.50 -16.59 -26.43
CA ARG A 73 -14.99 -15.52 -25.57
C ARG A 73 -13.55 -15.86 -25.20
N ARG A 74 -12.60 -15.11 -25.75
CA ARG A 74 -11.15 -15.17 -25.43
C ARG A 74 -10.81 -14.75 -23.99
N ASP A 75 -11.57 -15.22 -23.01
CA ASP A 75 -11.25 -14.98 -21.62
C ASP A 75 -10.03 -15.81 -21.21
N ARG A 76 -9.31 -15.32 -20.20
CA ARG A 76 -8.10 -15.98 -19.68
C ARG A 76 -8.42 -17.29 -18.95
N ASN A 77 -9.69 -17.48 -18.60
CA ASN A 77 -10.21 -18.66 -17.92
C ASN A 77 -10.47 -19.80 -18.91
N TYR A 78 -10.29 -21.03 -18.45
CA TYR A 78 -10.69 -22.22 -19.19
C TYR A 78 -11.76 -23.00 -18.42
N PHE A 79 -12.58 -23.72 -19.16
CA PHE A 79 -13.65 -24.57 -18.63
C PHE A 79 -13.56 -25.98 -19.23
N VAL A 80 -13.86 -26.97 -18.42
CA VAL A 80 -14.03 -28.39 -18.79
C VAL A 80 -15.38 -28.85 -18.25
N LEU A 81 -16.19 -29.45 -19.11
CA LEU A 81 -17.50 -29.99 -18.77
C LEU A 81 -17.42 -31.50 -18.73
N VAL A 82 -17.68 -32.05 -17.55
CA VAL A 82 -17.63 -33.47 -17.26
C VAL A 82 -19.05 -33.93 -16.96
N THR A 83 -19.53 -34.97 -17.64
CA THR A 83 -20.83 -35.59 -17.32
C THR A 83 -20.70 -36.57 -16.16
N SER A 84 -21.82 -36.94 -15.54
CA SER A 84 -21.88 -37.85 -14.39
C SER A 84 -21.26 -39.23 -14.62
N ASP A 85 -21.03 -39.64 -15.87
CA ASP A 85 -20.30 -40.85 -16.26
C ASP A 85 -18.81 -40.61 -16.57
N SER A 86 -18.23 -39.51 -16.06
CA SER A 86 -16.81 -39.12 -16.22
C SER A 86 -16.36 -38.97 -17.67
N ARG A 87 -17.29 -38.74 -18.59
CA ARG A 87 -16.94 -38.35 -19.96
C ARG A 87 -16.82 -36.84 -20.05
N VAL A 88 -15.79 -36.38 -20.76
CA VAL A 88 -15.68 -34.97 -21.10
C VAL A 88 -16.63 -34.72 -22.26
N VAL A 89 -17.70 -33.95 -22.02
CA VAL A 89 -18.63 -33.53 -23.07
C VAL A 89 -18.00 -32.43 -23.91
N MET A 90 -17.30 -31.51 -23.24
CA MET A 90 -16.76 -30.33 -23.89
C MET A 90 -15.59 -29.75 -23.11
N ARG A 91 -14.65 -29.16 -23.86
CA ARG A 91 -13.39 -28.63 -23.33
C ARG A 91 -13.05 -27.35 -24.07
N SER A 92 -12.81 -26.28 -23.32
CA SER A 92 -12.32 -25.01 -23.90
C SER A 92 -10.89 -25.14 -24.44
N ALA A 93 -10.49 -24.26 -25.35
CA ALA A 93 -9.22 -24.36 -26.08
C ALA A 93 -7.95 -24.31 -25.19
N ARG A 94 -8.04 -23.68 -24.01
CA ARG A 94 -6.92 -23.55 -23.04
C ARG A 94 -6.93 -24.61 -21.95
N ALA A 95 -7.93 -25.49 -21.93
CA ALA A 95 -8.05 -26.48 -20.87
C ALA A 95 -7.05 -27.64 -21.04
N PRO A 96 -6.46 -28.15 -19.95
CA PRO A 96 -5.49 -29.24 -19.99
C PRO A 96 -6.10 -30.53 -20.56
N ALA A 97 -5.32 -31.27 -21.34
CA ALA A 97 -5.81 -32.47 -22.02
C ALA A 97 -6.09 -33.64 -21.06
N ASP A 98 -5.38 -33.67 -19.94
CA ASP A 98 -5.43 -34.62 -18.84
C ASP A 98 -6.57 -34.34 -17.84
N LEU A 99 -7.08 -33.12 -17.82
CA LEU A 99 -8.19 -32.75 -16.94
C LEU A 99 -9.52 -33.31 -17.48
N THR A 100 -9.93 -34.44 -16.91
CA THR A 100 -11.15 -35.19 -17.28
C THR A 100 -12.11 -35.38 -16.10
N ALA A 101 -11.62 -35.16 -14.89
CA ALA A 101 -12.37 -35.08 -13.64
C ALA A 101 -11.61 -34.16 -12.68
N MET A 102 -12.27 -33.74 -11.60
CA MET A 102 -11.59 -33.00 -10.54
C MET A 102 -10.56 -33.95 -9.87
N PRO A 103 -9.30 -33.53 -9.64
CA PRO A 103 -8.34 -34.34 -8.91
C PRO A 103 -8.84 -34.68 -7.50
N ASP A 104 -8.60 -35.90 -7.02
CA ASP A 104 -8.97 -36.33 -5.66
C ASP A 104 -8.33 -35.44 -4.57
N SER A 105 -7.15 -34.88 -4.86
CA SER A 105 -6.45 -33.91 -4.00
C SER A 105 -7.14 -32.55 -3.94
N GLY A 106 -8.05 -32.24 -4.87
CA GLY A 106 -8.64 -30.92 -5.05
C GLY A 106 -7.69 -29.84 -5.58
N ASP A 107 -6.39 -30.13 -5.72
CA ASP A 107 -5.37 -29.19 -6.19
C ASP A 107 -4.64 -29.72 -7.43
N HIS A 108 -4.24 -28.79 -8.29
CA HIS A 108 -3.50 -29.06 -9.52
C HIS A 108 -2.17 -28.27 -9.53
N PRO A 109 -1.05 -28.87 -9.98
CA PRO A 109 0.27 -28.24 -9.89
C PRO A 109 0.39 -26.92 -10.65
N LEU A 110 -0.32 -26.81 -11.78
CA LEU A 110 -0.22 -25.65 -12.69
C LEU A 110 -1.46 -24.76 -12.71
N TYR A 111 -2.57 -25.18 -12.11
CA TYR A 111 -3.86 -24.50 -12.26
C TYR A 111 -4.57 -24.37 -10.92
N TYR A 112 -5.22 -23.24 -10.71
CA TYR A 112 -6.31 -23.15 -9.74
C TYR A 112 -7.54 -23.78 -10.36
N LEU A 113 -8.25 -24.60 -9.60
CA LEU A 113 -9.42 -25.34 -10.04
C LEU A 113 -10.60 -25.04 -9.13
N ALA A 114 -11.76 -24.89 -9.74
CA ALA A 114 -13.05 -24.81 -9.08
C ALA A 114 -14.02 -25.76 -9.78
N SER A 115 -14.95 -26.35 -9.05
CA SER A 115 -15.94 -27.25 -9.65
C SER A 115 -17.32 -27.07 -9.05
N ALA A 116 -18.34 -27.12 -9.90
CA ALA A 116 -19.72 -27.10 -9.47
C ALA A 116 -20.52 -28.15 -10.25
N THR A 117 -21.40 -28.86 -9.56
CA THR A 117 -22.28 -29.86 -10.16
C THR A 117 -23.68 -29.25 -10.31
N THR A 118 -24.33 -29.54 -11.44
CA THR A 118 -25.75 -29.21 -11.65
C THR A 118 -26.61 -29.75 -10.49
N PRO A 119 -27.70 -29.07 -10.08
CA PRO A 119 -28.61 -29.56 -9.06
C PRO A 119 -29.14 -30.98 -9.31
N GLU A 120 -29.40 -31.32 -10.57
CA GLU A 120 -29.83 -32.67 -10.97
C GLU A 120 -28.71 -33.72 -11.00
N GLY A 121 -27.46 -33.33 -10.72
CA GLY A 121 -26.32 -34.24 -10.65
C GLY A 121 -25.87 -34.83 -11.99
N ARG A 122 -26.34 -34.28 -13.12
CA ARG A 122 -26.06 -34.81 -14.46
C ARG A 122 -24.72 -34.35 -15.03
N LEU A 123 -24.32 -33.12 -14.72
CA LEU A 123 -23.11 -32.50 -15.24
C LEU A 123 -22.32 -31.83 -14.11
N THR A 124 -21.00 -31.91 -14.21
CA THR A 124 -20.01 -31.22 -13.39
C THR A 124 -19.21 -30.28 -14.26
N VAL A 125 -19.25 -28.99 -13.93
CA VAL A 125 -18.43 -27.95 -14.55
C VAL A 125 -17.15 -27.83 -13.74
N ILE A 126 -16.00 -27.88 -14.42
CA ILE A 126 -14.69 -27.58 -13.84
C ILE A 126 -14.16 -26.32 -14.51
N ALA A 127 -13.97 -25.27 -13.73
CA ALA A 127 -13.33 -24.03 -14.17
C ALA A 127 -11.88 -24.00 -13.67
N GLY A 128 -10.98 -23.40 -14.44
CA GLY A 128 -9.62 -23.21 -13.96
C GLY A 128 -8.88 -22.05 -14.61
N LEU A 129 -7.79 -21.67 -13.95
CA LEU A 129 -6.90 -20.60 -14.36
C LEU A 129 -5.44 -20.96 -14.06
N GLU A 130 -4.52 -20.60 -14.95
CA GLU A 130 -3.11 -20.94 -14.80
C GLU A 130 -2.47 -20.17 -13.64
N LYS A 131 -1.80 -20.89 -12.73
CA LYS A 131 -1.11 -20.29 -11.58
C LYS A 131 -0.06 -19.27 -12.01
N ALA A 132 0.60 -19.51 -13.14
CA ALA A 132 1.58 -18.58 -13.71
C ALA A 132 0.93 -17.25 -14.16
N GLU A 133 -0.26 -17.31 -14.76
CA GLU A 133 -0.98 -16.12 -15.21
C GLU A 133 -1.54 -15.32 -14.04
N VAL A 134 -2.12 -15.98 -13.04
CA VAL A 134 -2.52 -15.35 -11.77
C VAL A 134 -1.33 -14.65 -11.13
N ARG A 135 -0.19 -15.35 -11.01
CA ARG A 135 1.02 -14.77 -10.41
C ARG A 135 1.50 -13.54 -11.16
N GLN A 136 1.43 -13.54 -12.50
CA GLN A 136 1.81 -12.38 -13.30
C GLN A 136 0.87 -11.19 -13.04
N LEU A 137 -0.45 -11.42 -13.07
CA LEU A 137 -1.44 -10.37 -12.79
C LEU A 137 -1.30 -9.81 -11.37
N THR A 138 -1.13 -10.68 -10.37
CA THR A 138 -0.89 -10.29 -8.99
C THR A 138 0.42 -9.48 -8.88
N THR A 139 1.48 -9.89 -9.57
CA THR A 139 2.74 -9.11 -9.61
C THR A 139 2.51 -7.71 -10.17
N ASP A 140 1.81 -7.58 -11.29
CA ASP A 140 1.56 -6.28 -11.93
C ASP A 140 0.73 -5.35 -11.02
N ILE A 141 -0.30 -5.89 -10.37
CA ILE A 141 -1.13 -5.14 -9.42
C ILE A 141 -0.30 -4.71 -8.20
N VAL A 142 0.37 -5.65 -7.54
CA VAL A 142 1.15 -5.38 -6.32
C VAL A 142 2.28 -4.39 -6.63
N THR A 143 2.98 -4.53 -7.75
CA THR A 143 4.07 -3.61 -8.12
C THR A 143 3.54 -2.19 -8.39
N GLY A 144 2.38 -2.06 -9.04
CA GLY A 144 1.72 -0.77 -9.21
C GLY A 144 1.34 -0.10 -7.88
N VAL A 145 0.80 -0.88 -6.93
CA VAL A 145 0.48 -0.40 -5.58
C VAL A 145 1.75 -0.02 -4.83
N ALA A 146 2.79 -0.85 -4.88
CA ALA A 146 4.07 -0.61 -4.24
C ALA A 146 4.74 0.67 -4.76
N LEU A 147 4.69 0.92 -6.08
CA LEU A 147 5.21 2.14 -6.68
C LEU A 147 4.44 3.37 -6.21
N SER A 148 3.10 3.30 -6.17
CA SER A 148 2.24 4.38 -5.69
C SER A 148 2.52 4.71 -4.23
N MET A 149 2.72 3.69 -3.40
CA MET A 149 3.11 3.84 -2.01
C MET A 149 4.51 4.46 -1.91
N ALA A 150 5.50 3.99 -2.67
CA ALA A 150 6.84 4.55 -2.66
C ALA A 150 6.86 6.07 -2.99
N LEU A 151 6.04 6.49 -3.97
CA LEU A 151 5.84 7.91 -4.26
C LEU A 151 5.22 8.66 -3.07
N GLY A 152 4.27 8.04 -2.37
CA GLY A 152 3.69 8.55 -1.12
C GLY A 152 4.74 8.76 -0.02
N LEU A 153 5.66 7.80 0.17
CA LEU A 153 6.77 7.93 1.12
C LEU A 153 7.68 9.12 0.76
N VAL A 154 8.09 9.22 -0.51
CA VAL A 154 8.95 10.33 -0.97
C VAL A 154 8.26 11.68 -0.75
N ALA A 155 6.98 11.80 -1.09
CA ALA A 155 6.20 13.00 -0.87
C ALA A 155 6.08 13.35 0.62
N MET A 156 5.79 12.35 1.48
CA MET A 156 5.71 12.53 2.94
C MET A 156 7.03 13.05 3.51
N LEU A 157 8.16 12.46 3.11
CA LEU A 157 9.49 12.89 3.54
C LEU A 157 9.79 14.32 3.06
N ALA A 158 9.44 14.66 1.81
CA ALA A 158 9.63 16.00 1.27
C ALA A 158 8.82 17.04 2.05
N VAL A 159 7.55 16.78 2.34
CA VAL A 159 6.69 17.65 3.15
C VAL A 159 7.27 17.83 4.55
N LEU A 160 7.67 16.74 5.21
CA LEU A 160 8.24 16.79 6.55
C LEU A 160 9.54 17.62 6.58
N LEU A 161 10.41 17.46 5.58
CA LEU A 161 11.63 18.26 5.44
C LEU A 161 11.32 19.74 5.25
N LEU A 162 10.33 20.10 4.43
CA LEU A 162 9.91 21.48 4.21
C LEU A 162 9.30 22.10 5.48
N THR A 163 8.45 21.37 6.19
CA THR A 163 7.82 21.80 7.44
C THR A 163 8.87 22.08 8.51
N ILE A 164 9.83 21.15 8.70
CA ILE A 164 10.91 21.33 9.67
C ILE A 164 11.80 22.52 9.28
N ARG A 165 12.14 22.69 7.99
CA ARG A 165 12.90 23.85 7.51
C ARG A 165 12.19 25.17 7.83
N ARG A 166 10.87 25.24 7.64
CA ARG A 166 10.07 26.43 7.96
C ARG A 166 9.95 26.67 9.46
N ALA A 167 9.71 25.63 10.25
CA ALA A 167 9.54 25.74 11.70
C ALA A 167 10.81 26.25 12.41
N LEU A 168 12.00 25.91 11.88
CA LEU A 168 13.28 26.33 12.48
C LEU A 168 13.93 27.56 11.84
N ALA A 169 13.42 28.08 10.71
CA ALA A 169 13.93 29.30 10.11
C ALA A 169 13.96 30.53 11.06
N PRO A 170 12.96 30.75 11.94
CA PRO A 170 12.98 31.86 12.90
C PRO A 170 14.07 31.71 13.97
N LEU A 171 14.42 30.48 14.34
CA LEU A 171 15.50 30.18 15.28
C LEU A 171 16.87 30.49 14.68
N ASP A 172 17.07 30.18 13.40
CA ASP A 172 18.30 30.52 12.67
C ASP A 172 18.43 32.06 12.52
N ALA A 173 17.33 32.77 12.28
CA ALA A 173 17.31 34.23 12.24
C ALA A 173 17.68 34.86 13.59
N LEU A 174 17.13 34.35 14.69
CA LEU A 174 17.43 34.84 16.04
C LEU A 174 18.89 34.64 16.43
N ARG A 175 19.46 33.50 16.03
CA ARG A 175 20.88 33.21 16.24
C ARG A 175 21.78 34.15 15.45
N GLY A 176 21.45 34.43 14.19
CA GLY A 176 22.19 35.40 13.38
C GLY A 176 22.14 36.81 13.95
N GLU A 177 20.99 37.23 14.50
CA GLU A 177 20.83 38.54 15.12
C GLU A 177 21.62 38.66 16.45
N LEU A 178 21.76 37.56 17.19
CA LEU A 178 22.59 37.48 18.41
C LEU A 178 24.10 37.41 18.09
N GLU A 179 24.52 36.66 17.08
CA GLU A 179 25.94 36.56 16.66
C GLU A 179 26.43 37.85 15.97
N ALA A 180 25.52 38.64 15.38
CA ALA A 180 25.84 39.95 14.78
C ALA A 180 25.95 41.10 15.80
N ARG A 181 25.51 40.92 17.05
CA ARG A 181 25.62 41.96 18.10
C ARG A 181 27.02 41.93 18.72
N GLN A 182 27.81 42.97 18.41
CA GLN A 182 29.07 43.26 19.09
C GLN A 182 28.82 43.59 20.58
N PRO A 183 29.77 43.28 21.48
CA PRO A 183 29.60 43.35 22.94
C PRO A 183 29.24 44.72 23.54
N ASP A 184 29.23 45.81 22.75
CA ASP A 184 28.95 47.19 23.23
C ASP A 184 27.57 47.75 22.84
N ALA A 185 26.72 47.03 22.10
CA ALA A 185 25.43 47.56 21.62
C ALA A 185 24.26 47.21 22.55
N LEU A 186 24.07 48.02 23.60
CA LEU A 186 22.98 47.94 24.58
C LEU A 186 21.62 48.43 24.04
N ASP A 187 21.11 47.95 22.91
CA ASP A 187 19.75 48.32 22.46
C ASP A 187 18.73 47.17 22.66
N PRO A 188 17.52 47.44 23.19
CA PRO A 188 16.54 46.41 23.54
C PRO A 188 16.15 45.58 22.31
N MET A 189 16.00 44.26 22.47
CA MET A 189 15.61 43.37 21.38
C MET A 189 14.17 43.68 20.93
N PRO A 190 13.91 43.88 19.63
CA PRO A 190 12.55 44.07 19.13
C PRO A 190 11.77 42.75 19.21
N VAL A 191 10.92 42.65 20.24
CA VAL A 191 10.07 41.48 20.55
C VAL A 191 9.03 41.17 19.45
N ALA A 192 8.85 42.06 18.47
CA ALA A 192 7.74 42.04 17.52
C ALA A 192 7.82 40.98 16.39
N ARG A 193 8.93 40.25 16.23
CA ARG A 193 9.10 39.27 15.12
C ARG A 193 9.38 37.83 15.57
N LEU A 194 9.29 37.53 16.86
CA LEU A 194 9.48 36.17 17.34
C LEU A 194 8.15 35.37 17.35
N PRO A 195 8.18 34.06 17.02
CA PRO A 195 7.08 33.14 17.30
C PRO A 195 6.64 33.24 18.77
N ALA A 196 5.34 33.05 19.02
CA ALA A 196 4.74 33.21 20.36
C ALA A 196 5.45 32.38 21.46
N GLU A 197 6.06 31.26 21.07
CA GLU A 197 6.80 30.34 21.95
C GLU A 197 8.16 30.89 22.42
N LEU A 198 8.77 31.80 21.64
CA LEU A 198 10.09 32.39 21.95
C LEU A 198 9.99 33.78 22.60
N ALA A 199 8.82 34.41 22.56
CA ALA A 199 8.54 35.66 23.24
C ALA A 199 8.88 35.66 24.76
N PRO A 200 8.62 34.58 25.54
CA PRO A 200 8.93 34.57 26.98
C PRO A 200 10.43 34.55 27.27
N VAL A 201 11.22 33.91 26.38
CA VAL A 201 12.68 33.79 26.53
C VAL A 201 13.35 35.12 26.19
N ALA A 202 12.90 35.79 25.12
CA ALA A 202 13.33 37.15 24.79
C ALA A 202 13.01 38.14 25.92
N ALA A 203 11.82 38.01 26.52
CA ALA A 203 11.41 38.82 27.68
C ALA A 203 12.21 38.51 28.96
N ALA A 204 12.72 37.29 29.13
CA ALA A 204 13.60 36.94 30.25
C ALA A 204 15.02 37.51 30.06
N LEU A 205 15.56 37.46 28.83
CA LEU A 205 16.85 38.05 28.49
C LEU A 205 16.86 39.58 28.61
N ASN A 206 15.81 40.25 28.14
CA ASN A 206 15.66 41.70 28.29
C ASN A 206 15.62 42.10 29.78
N ARG A 207 14.93 41.33 30.64
CA ARG A 207 14.93 41.57 32.08
C ARG A 207 16.32 41.42 32.72
N LEU A 208 17.13 40.49 32.23
CA LEU A 208 18.49 40.26 32.73
C LEU A 208 19.45 41.39 32.30
N LEU A 209 19.30 41.87 31.07
CA LEU A 209 20.03 43.04 30.57
C LEU A 209 19.63 44.33 31.31
N ASP A 210 18.36 44.52 31.61
CA ASP A 210 17.90 45.65 32.42
C ASP A 210 18.45 45.60 33.86
N LEU A 211 18.56 44.40 34.44
CA LEU A 211 19.19 44.23 35.76
C LEU A 211 20.69 44.57 35.75
N SER A 212 21.42 44.23 34.68
CA SER A 212 22.83 44.65 34.53
C SER A 212 23.00 46.16 34.33
N ARG A 213 21.99 46.84 33.79
CA ARG A 213 21.96 48.32 33.69
C ARG A 213 21.67 49.02 35.00
N LEU A 214 21.05 48.34 35.96
CA LEU A 214 20.66 48.88 37.27
C LEU A 214 21.70 48.69 38.37
N VAL A 215 22.90 48.18 38.05
CA VAL A 215 24.06 48.16 38.96
C VAL A 215 25.10 49.17 38.45
N PRO A 216 24.96 50.48 38.71
CA PRO A 216 26.08 51.41 38.59
C PRO A 216 27.07 51.18 39.74
N ASP A 217 28.34 51.35 39.41
CA ASP A 217 29.51 51.19 40.28
C ASP A 217 29.30 51.67 41.72
N PHE A 218 29.35 50.73 42.67
CA PHE A 218 29.74 51.05 44.04
C PHE A 218 31.22 50.71 44.20
N ASN A 219 32.06 51.70 43.91
CA ASN A 219 33.39 51.85 44.48
C ASN A 219 33.27 52.63 45.80
#